data_AF-A0A4R4QGQ9-F1
#
_entry.id   AF-A0A4R4QGQ9-F1
#
_cell.length_a   1.000
_cell.length_b   1.000
_cell.length_c   1.000
_cell.angle_alpha   90.00
_cell.angle_beta   90.00
_cell.angle_gamma   90.00
#
_symmetry.space_group_name_H-M   'P 1'
#
loop_
_entity.id
_entity.type
_entity.pdbx_description
1 polymer ?
#
loop_
_entity_poly.entity_id
_entity_poly.type
_entity_poly.pdbx_seq_one_letter_code
_entity_poly.pdbx_strand_id
1 'polypeptide(L)'
;MIRRQFSRTAVALLATVVATAGMVATAGTAASAAPQTVYYDASRAGEFRTNFDRAAAIWNSSVSNVRLAPRTPGNITIYVDSGWPRAQTTSLGNGRVWMGWQAVNQGYDRTRIATHEIGHILGLPDRRTGLCSDLMSGSSAPVSCTNATPSPAEAARVNALFADSAAARDAAATYTWTGTDVGPLVVGGRPASENYPWMVYVSGCTGTLIKANWAVTAEHCPTPSSVRVGSNNRTSGGTVVRVIRAVNHPRIDVKLLQLANSVSYAPAPIPTTSGAVGTATRIIGWGQTCPQRGCGSAPEVANELDTSIVADNRCLGIDGTYEICTNNTNGNSGACYGDSGGPQVRRINGVWHLIGATSRAGNNNSTCATGPSIYGDLPSIRTWINTQVGGLPTA
;
A
#
# COMPACT_ATOMS: atom_id res chain seq x y z
N MET A 1 49.04 -87.20 -19.36
CA MET A 1 49.50 -86.52 -20.60
C MET A 1 48.66 -85.25 -20.79
N ILE A 2 49.28 -84.05 -20.73
CA ILE A 2 49.48 -83.11 -21.87
C ILE A 2 48.17 -82.39 -22.24
N ARG A 3 48.02 -81.07 -22.40
CA ARG A 3 48.79 -79.79 -22.39
C ARG A 3 47.69 -78.69 -22.41
N ARG A 4 47.82 -77.51 -21.77
CA ARG A 4 48.22 -76.20 -22.38
C ARG A 4 47.51 -75.91 -23.73
N GLN A 5 46.83 -74.79 -24.04
CA GLN A 5 47.12 -73.36 -23.82
C GLN A 5 46.04 -72.44 -24.49
N PHE A 6 45.91 -71.18 -24.00
CA PHE A 6 45.55 -69.86 -24.63
C PHE A 6 44.45 -69.77 -25.73
N SER A 7 43.51 -68.80 -25.77
CA SER A 7 43.65 -67.33 -25.79
C SER A 7 42.29 -66.59 -25.68
N ARG A 8 42.34 -65.38 -25.07
CA ARG A 8 41.67 -64.08 -25.38
C ARG A 8 40.47 -64.11 -26.35
N THR A 9 39.30 -63.52 -26.06
CA THR A 9 39.06 -62.06 -25.94
C THR A 9 37.71 -61.74 -25.28
N ALA A 10 37.66 -60.60 -24.60
CA ALA A 10 36.51 -60.01 -23.94
C ALA A 10 35.49 -59.39 -24.92
N VAL A 11 34.20 -59.51 -24.61
CA VAL A 11 33.17 -58.50 -24.96
C VAL A 11 32.30 -58.30 -23.72
N ALA A 12 32.38 -57.09 -23.17
CA ALA A 12 31.60 -56.65 -22.03
C ALA A 12 30.17 -56.32 -22.46
N LEU A 13 29.18 -56.83 -21.72
CA LEU A 13 27.87 -56.21 -21.59
C LEU A 13 27.46 -56.28 -20.12
N LEU A 14 27.72 -55.18 -19.41
CA LEU A 14 27.11 -54.92 -18.10
C LEU A 14 25.62 -54.60 -18.34
N ALA A 15 24.74 -55.53 -18.01
CA ALA A 15 23.33 -55.22 -17.76
C ALA A 15 23.15 -55.03 -16.25
N THR A 16 23.25 -53.77 -15.79
CA THR A 16 22.87 -53.40 -14.42
C THR A 16 21.34 -53.43 -14.31
N VAL A 17 20.82 -54.48 -13.68
CA VAL A 17 19.45 -54.53 -13.16
C VAL A 17 19.44 -53.73 -11.86
N VAL A 18 18.90 -52.51 -11.89
CA VAL A 18 18.59 -51.75 -10.68
C VAL A 18 17.18 -52.12 -10.25
N ALA A 19 17.09 -52.92 -9.18
CA ALA A 19 15.84 -53.16 -8.47
C ALA A 19 15.49 -51.89 -7.67
N THR A 20 14.51 -51.12 -8.15
CA THR A 20 13.93 -49.99 -7.41
C THR A 20 12.84 -50.49 -6.46
N ALA A 21 13.25 -50.95 -5.28
CA ALA A 21 12.39 -50.90 -4.10
C ALA A 21 12.62 -49.53 -3.43
N GLY A 22 11.63 -48.64 -3.46
CA GLY A 22 11.80 -47.30 -2.92
C GLY A 22 10.52 -46.47 -2.88
N MET A 23 9.73 -46.71 -1.83
CA MET A 23 8.79 -45.79 -1.18
C MET A 23 7.91 -44.93 -2.10
N VAL A 24 6.65 -45.35 -2.26
CA VAL A 24 5.56 -44.43 -2.57
C VAL A 24 5.46 -43.45 -1.41
N ALA A 25 5.99 -42.24 -1.59
CA ALA A 25 5.69 -41.14 -0.70
C ALA A 25 4.20 -40.83 -0.86
N THR A 26 3.38 -41.34 0.05
CA THR A 26 2.04 -40.82 0.25
C THR A 26 2.23 -39.36 0.62
N ALA A 27 1.93 -38.45 -0.32
CA ALA A 27 1.85 -37.04 -0.04
C ALA A 27 0.81 -36.87 1.07
N GLY A 28 1.27 -36.74 2.31
CA GLY A 28 0.43 -36.36 3.42
C GLY A 28 -0.21 -35.04 3.03
N THR A 29 -1.53 -35.01 3.02
CA THR A 29 -2.29 -33.76 2.95
C THR A 29 -1.74 -32.84 4.03
N ALA A 30 -1.09 -31.76 3.62
CA ALA A 30 -0.65 -30.73 4.55
C ALA A 30 -1.85 -30.32 5.38
N ALA A 31 -1.77 -30.52 6.70
CA ALA A 31 -2.82 -30.10 7.61
C ALA A 31 -3.07 -28.61 7.40
N SER A 32 -4.32 -28.24 7.11
CA SER A 32 -4.74 -26.84 6.97
C SER A 32 -4.31 -26.08 8.23
N ALA A 33 -3.45 -25.07 8.05
CA ALA A 33 -3.01 -24.22 9.14
C ALA A 33 -4.24 -23.62 9.83
N ALA A 34 -4.28 -23.69 11.17
CA ALA A 34 -5.41 -23.19 11.93
C ALA A 34 -5.64 -21.69 11.65
N PRO A 35 -6.91 -21.22 11.59
CA PRO A 35 -7.21 -19.83 11.30
C PRO A 35 -6.53 -18.88 12.28
N GLN A 36 -5.96 -17.79 11.76
CA GLN A 36 -5.41 -16.74 12.61
C GLN A 36 -6.55 -16.13 13.44
N THR A 37 -6.40 -16.15 14.77
CA THR A 37 -7.38 -15.50 15.64
C THR A 37 -7.09 -14.00 15.74
N VAL A 38 -8.07 -13.18 15.38
CA VAL A 38 -8.05 -11.72 15.55
C VAL A 38 -9.04 -11.37 16.66
N TYR A 39 -8.54 -10.73 17.71
CA TYR A 39 -9.36 -10.39 18.86
C TYR A 39 -10.04 -9.04 18.71
N TYR A 40 -11.33 -8.92 19.02
CA TYR A 40 -12.02 -7.63 19.07
C TYR A 40 -12.44 -7.28 20.50
N ASP A 41 -12.24 -6.01 20.85
CA ASP A 41 -12.60 -5.42 22.13
C ASP A 41 -13.85 -4.56 21.97
N ALA A 42 -15.00 -5.14 22.32
CA ALA A 42 -16.29 -4.47 22.32
C ALA A 42 -16.67 -3.90 23.69
N SER A 43 -15.74 -3.80 24.65
CA SER A 43 -16.03 -3.28 25.99
C SER A 43 -16.57 -1.85 26.00
N ARG A 44 -16.29 -1.07 24.94
CA ARG A 44 -16.71 0.33 24.76
C ARG A 44 -17.80 0.50 23.69
N ALA A 45 -18.35 -0.60 23.18
CA ALA A 45 -19.33 -0.58 22.09
C ALA A 45 -20.76 -0.21 22.54
N GLY A 46 -21.01 -0.13 23.86
CA GLY A 46 -22.34 0.19 24.41
C GLY A 46 -23.43 -0.74 23.86
N GLU A 47 -24.53 -0.16 23.38
CA GLU A 47 -25.65 -0.90 22.78
C GLU A 47 -25.29 -1.64 21.48
N PHE A 48 -24.21 -1.24 20.81
CA PHE A 48 -23.80 -1.84 19.53
C PHE A 48 -22.98 -3.11 19.69
N ARG A 49 -22.70 -3.55 20.93
CA ARG A 49 -21.94 -4.77 21.19
C ARG A 49 -22.51 -5.98 20.46
N THR A 50 -23.83 -6.17 20.50
CA THR A 50 -24.50 -7.29 19.82
C THR A 50 -24.36 -7.22 18.29
N ASN A 51 -24.28 -6.02 17.71
CA ASN A 51 -24.02 -5.84 16.28
C ASN A 51 -22.59 -6.28 15.92
N PHE A 52 -21.58 -5.96 16.74
CA PHE A 52 -20.21 -6.40 16.51
C PHE A 52 -20.00 -7.89 16.77
N ASP A 53 -20.67 -8.46 17.77
CA ASP A 53 -20.68 -9.90 18.01
C ASP A 53 -21.30 -10.64 16.80
N ARG A 54 -22.38 -10.09 16.23
CA ARG A 54 -23.01 -10.62 15.02
C ARG A 54 -22.13 -10.46 13.77
N ALA A 55 -21.47 -9.31 13.62
CA ALA A 55 -20.52 -9.06 12.53
C ALA A 55 -19.34 -10.05 12.58
N ALA A 56 -18.81 -10.32 13.77
CA ALA A 56 -17.78 -11.33 13.98
C ALA A 56 -18.26 -12.73 13.58
N ALA A 57 -19.48 -13.11 13.96
CA ALA A 57 -20.08 -14.37 13.56
C ALA A 57 -20.27 -14.49 12.04
N ILE A 58 -20.69 -13.40 11.37
CA ILE A 58 -20.84 -13.35 9.91
C ILE A 58 -19.49 -13.60 9.25
N TRP A 59 -18.45 -12.84 9.61
CA TRP A 59 -17.10 -13.07 9.08
C TRP A 59 -16.62 -14.51 9.35
N ASN A 60 -16.74 -15.01 10.59
CA ASN A 60 -16.34 -16.38 10.94
C ASN A 60 -17.07 -17.47 10.13
N SER A 61 -18.27 -17.19 9.63
CA SER A 61 -19.01 -18.11 8.76
C SER A 61 -18.66 -17.96 7.28
N SER A 62 -18.13 -16.80 6.88
CA SER A 62 -17.80 -16.47 5.49
C SER A 62 -16.34 -16.79 5.12
N VAL A 63 -15.44 -16.84 6.10
CA VAL A 63 -14.00 -17.03 5.85
C VAL A 63 -13.41 -18.16 6.70
N SER A 64 -12.35 -18.78 6.21
CA SER A 64 -11.71 -19.97 6.79
C SER A 64 -10.34 -19.69 7.41
N ASN A 65 -9.65 -18.62 7.01
CA ASN A 65 -8.26 -18.35 7.38
C ASN A 65 -8.10 -17.34 8.53
N VAL A 66 -9.19 -16.68 8.94
CA VAL A 66 -9.22 -15.78 10.08
C VAL A 66 -10.44 -16.08 10.94
N ARG A 67 -10.27 -15.97 12.26
CA ARG A 67 -11.34 -16.13 13.24
C ARG A 67 -11.39 -14.92 14.17
N LEU A 68 -12.53 -14.25 14.23
CA LEU A 68 -12.81 -13.16 15.16
C LEU A 68 -13.31 -13.71 16.50
N ALA A 69 -12.69 -13.27 17.59
CA ALA A 69 -13.08 -13.66 18.94
C ALA A 69 -13.06 -12.45 19.91
N PRO A 70 -14.00 -12.35 20.86
CA PRO A 70 -14.02 -11.23 21.80
C PRO A 70 -12.86 -11.36 22.81
N ARG A 71 -12.15 -10.24 23.08
CA ARG A 71 -11.16 -10.13 24.16
C ARG A 71 -10.85 -8.66 24.45
N THR A 72 -10.55 -8.35 25.70
CA THR A 72 -10.12 -7.01 26.15
C THR A 72 -8.75 -7.09 26.84
N PRO A 73 -7.72 -6.38 26.37
CA PRO A 73 -7.66 -5.66 25.10
C PRO A 73 -7.64 -6.64 23.90
N GLY A 74 -8.15 -6.18 22.76
CA GLY A 74 -8.17 -6.90 21.49
C GLY A 74 -7.33 -6.21 20.42
N ASN A 75 -7.06 -6.90 19.31
CA ASN A 75 -6.44 -6.35 18.10
C ASN A 75 -7.29 -5.25 17.46
N ILE A 76 -8.62 -5.40 17.53
CA ILE A 76 -9.61 -4.43 17.09
C ILE A 76 -10.19 -3.76 18.32
N THR A 77 -10.06 -2.44 18.46
CA THR A 77 -10.78 -1.70 19.52
C THR A 77 -11.99 -1.01 18.95
N ILE A 78 -13.17 -1.28 19.51
CA ILE A 78 -14.43 -0.70 19.06
C ILE A 78 -14.78 0.50 19.93
N TYR A 79 -15.16 1.61 19.29
CA TYR A 79 -15.62 2.85 19.88
C TYR A 79 -17.01 3.21 19.36
N VAL A 80 -17.70 4.10 20.07
CA VAL A 80 -18.96 4.71 19.64
C VAL A 80 -18.81 6.22 19.71
N ASP A 81 -19.26 6.93 18.68
CA ASP A 81 -19.32 8.40 18.70
C ASP A 81 -20.44 8.95 17.82
N SER A 82 -20.57 10.29 17.80
CA SER A 82 -21.61 11.00 17.06
C SER A 82 -21.35 11.15 15.56
N GLY A 83 -20.20 10.69 15.05
CA GLY A 83 -19.79 10.88 13.66
C GLY A 83 -20.31 9.82 12.70
N TRP A 84 -19.74 9.77 11.49
CA TRP A 84 -19.90 8.64 10.58
C TRP A 84 -19.09 7.43 11.06
N PRO A 85 -19.59 6.20 10.84
CA PRO A 85 -18.80 4.99 11.00
C PRO A 85 -17.52 5.05 10.17
N ARG A 86 -16.46 4.46 10.73
CA ARG A 86 -15.16 4.35 10.06
C ARG A 86 -14.29 3.30 10.73
N ALA A 87 -13.35 2.77 9.97
CA ALA A 87 -12.27 1.94 10.45
C ALA A 87 -10.92 2.64 10.24
N GLN A 88 -10.05 2.53 11.23
CA GLN A 88 -8.64 2.90 11.12
C GLN A 88 -7.81 1.63 11.25
N THR A 89 -7.26 1.18 10.13
CA THR A 89 -6.40 0.01 10.06
C THR A 89 -4.97 0.38 10.48
N THR A 90 -4.43 -0.31 11.48
CA THR A 90 -3.00 -0.16 11.84
C THR A 90 -2.14 -1.16 11.07
N SER A 91 -2.62 -2.40 10.92
CA SER A 91 -2.07 -3.47 10.10
C SER A 91 -3.19 -4.50 9.83
N LEU A 92 -2.96 -5.51 8.98
CA LEU A 92 -3.97 -6.53 8.69
C LEU A 92 -4.46 -7.19 10.00
N GLY A 93 -5.77 -7.17 10.23
CA GLY A 93 -6.40 -7.70 11.44
C GLY A 93 -6.22 -6.84 12.69
N ASN A 94 -5.66 -5.63 12.60
CA ASN A 94 -5.43 -4.75 13.75
C ASN A 94 -5.92 -3.33 13.46
N GLY A 95 -6.55 -2.70 14.45
CA GLY A 95 -6.94 -1.30 14.31
C GLY A 95 -8.06 -0.90 15.24
N ARG A 96 -8.77 0.16 14.84
CA ARG A 96 -9.88 0.72 15.59
C ARG A 96 -11.09 0.84 14.68
N VAL A 97 -12.26 0.59 15.23
CA VAL A 97 -13.54 0.79 14.54
C VAL A 97 -14.37 1.74 15.37
N TRP A 98 -15.01 2.70 14.72
CA TRP A 98 -16.00 3.55 15.35
C TRP A 98 -17.37 3.25 14.76
N MET A 99 -18.29 2.89 15.63
CA MET A 99 -19.71 2.90 15.33
C MET A 99 -20.21 4.34 15.47
N GLY A 100 -20.43 4.98 14.33
CA GLY A 100 -20.88 6.36 14.28
C GLY A 100 -22.40 6.48 14.22
N TRP A 101 -22.99 7.28 15.12
CA TRP A 101 -24.43 7.54 15.15
C TRP A 101 -24.98 8.19 13.89
N GLN A 102 -24.15 8.89 13.11
CA GLN A 102 -24.62 9.64 11.94
C GLN A 102 -25.24 8.72 10.87
N ALA A 103 -24.63 7.56 10.58
CA ALA A 103 -25.20 6.60 9.63
C ALA A 103 -26.42 5.88 10.20
N VAL A 104 -26.38 5.54 11.50
CA VAL A 104 -27.51 4.91 12.19
C VAL A 104 -28.74 5.80 12.14
N ASN A 105 -28.58 7.10 12.41
CA ASN A 105 -29.65 8.09 12.36
C ASN A 105 -30.16 8.35 10.94
N GLN A 106 -29.35 8.06 9.93
CA GLN A 106 -29.77 8.10 8.52
C GLN A 106 -30.47 6.81 8.07
N GLY A 107 -30.60 5.81 8.95
CA GLY A 107 -31.35 4.58 8.69
C GLY A 107 -30.53 3.42 8.14
N TYR A 108 -29.19 3.52 8.10
CA TYR A 108 -28.36 2.39 7.70
C TYR A 108 -28.40 1.27 8.76
N ASP A 109 -28.41 0.02 8.30
CA ASP A 109 -28.45 -1.14 9.19
C ASP A 109 -27.19 -1.23 10.08
N ARG A 110 -27.42 -1.35 11.39
CA ARG A 110 -26.35 -1.33 12.40
C ARG A 110 -25.39 -2.51 12.28
N THR A 111 -25.89 -3.69 11.93
CA THR A 111 -25.06 -4.90 11.77
C THR A 111 -24.25 -4.81 10.49
N ARG A 112 -24.86 -4.35 9.39
CA ARG A 112 -24.17 -4.11 8.13
C ARG A 112 -23.03 -3.11 8.28
N ILE A 113 -23.25 -2.00 9.00
CA ILE A 113 -22.18 -1.05 9.36
C ILE A 113 -21.07 -1.79 10.09
N ALA A 114 -21.38 -2.49 11.19
CA ALA A 114 -20.37 -3.19 11.98
C ALA A 114 -19.56 -4.22 11.15
N THR A 115 -20.22 -5.01 10.29
CA THR A 115 -19.54 -5.99 9.43
C THR A 115 -18.68 -5.31 8.36
N HIS A 116 -19.16 -4.21 7.78
CA HIS A 116 -18.42 -3.41 6.81
C HIS A 116 -17.14 -2.82 7.42
N GLU A 117 -17.23 -2.18 8.59
CA GLU A 117 -16.06 -1.59 9.25
C GLU A 117 -15.04 -2.64 9.69
N ILE A 118 -15.50 -3.81 10.15
CA ILE A 118 -14.60 -4.95 10.39
C ILE A 118 -13.96 -5.43 9.08
N GLY A 119 -14.69 -5.41 7.96
CA GLY A 119 -14.16 -5.76 6.64
C GLY A 119 -12.92 -4.94 6.26
N HIS A 120 -12.91 -3.65 6.59
CA HIS A 120 -11.72 -2.81 6.45
C HIS A 120 -10.54 -3.28 7.31
N ILE A 121 -10.78 -3.65 8.57
CA ILE A 121 -9.73 -4.23 9.44
C ILE A 121 -9.19 -5.56 8.88
N LEU A 122 -10.04 -6.32 8.20
CA LEU A 122 -9.66 -7.55 7.49
C LEU A 122 -9.03 -7.28 6.11
N GLY A 123 -8.79 -6.02 5.75
CA GLY A 123 -8.00 -5.62 4.58
C GLY A 123 -8.80 -5.38 3.30
N LEU A 124 -10.13 -5.26 3.40
CA LEU A 124 -10.97 -4.93 2.24
C LEU A 124 -11.10 -3.41 2.06
N PRO A 125 -10.94 -2.88 0.83
CA PRO A 125 -11.22 -1.49 0.53
C PRO A 125 -12.72 -1.25 0.32
N ASP A 126 -13.11 0.02 0.42
CA ASP A 126 -14.42 0.51 -0.02
C ASP A 126 -14.57 0.28 -1.54
N ARG A 127 -15.58 -0.49 -1.96
CA ARG A 127 -15.88 -0.76 -3.38
C ARG A 127 -16.91 0.19 -3.95
N ARG A 128 -17.80 0.71 -3.10
CA ARG A 128 -18.84 1.70 -3.45
C ARG A 128 -19.69 1.34 -4.69
N THR A 129 -19.95 0.06 -4.95
CA THR A 129 -20.69 -0.39 -6.15
C THR A 129 -22.17 -0.03 -6.12
N GLY A 130 -22.71 0.31 -4.95
CA GLY A 130 -24.13 0.62 -4.74
C GLY A 130 -25.01 -0.63 -4.62
N LEU A 131 -24.41 -1.82 -4.83
CA LEU A 131 -25.11 -3.09 -4.76
C LEU A 131 -25.25 -3.52 -3.30
N CYS A 132 -26.45 -4.00 -2.95
CA CYS A 132 -26.70 -4.55 -1.61
C CYS A 132 -26.03 -5.91 -1.39
N SER A 133 -25.74 -6.64 -2.47
CA SER A 133 -24.98 -7.90 -2.42
C SER A 133 -23.51 -7.71 -2.04
N ASP A 134 -22.99 -6.50 -2.21
CA ASP A 134 -21.60 -6.16 -1.91
C ASP A 134 -21.55 -5.48 -0.53
N LEU A 135 -20.91 -6.12 0.44
CA LEU A 135 -20.78 -5.56 1.78
C LEU A 135 -19.95 -4.27 1.74
N MET A 136 -18.89 -4.25 0.92
CA MET A 136 -18.00 -3.09 0.77
C MET A 136 -18.55 -2.01 -0.17
N SER A 137 -19.81 -2.09 -0.60
CA SER A 137 -20.53 -0.92 -1.12
C SER A 137 -20.64 0.21 -0.08
N GLY A 138 -20.58 -0.13 1.21
CA GLY A 138 -20.63 0.84 2.29
C GLY A 138 -21.86 1.73 2.16
N SER A 139 -21.65 3.05 2.24
CA SER A 139 -22.71 4.05 2.16
C SER A 139 -23.29 4.27 0.76
N SER A 140 -22.69 3.73 -0.31
CA SER A 140 -23.23 3.89 -1.66
C SER A 140 -24.42 2.97 -1.94
N ALA A 141 -24.60 1.90 -1.16
CA ALA A 141 -25.82 1.13 -1.14
C ALA A 141 -26.95 1.93 -0.46
N PRO A 142 -28.21 1.82 -0.91
CA PRO A 142 -29.32 2.54 -0.30
C PRO A 142 -29.52 2.11 1.16
N VAL A 143 -30.07 2.98 1.99
CA VAL A 143 -30.36 2.71 3.42
C VAL A 143 -31.33 1.53 3.62
N SER A 144 -32.13 1.19 2.59
CA SER A 144 -32.96 -0.03 2.58
C SER A 144 -32.16 -1.33 2.50
N CYS A 145 -30.87 -1.26 2.17
CA CYS A 145 -30.00 -2.43 2.13
C CYS A 145 -29.57 -2.84 3.54
N THR A 146 -30.03 -4.02 3.96
CA THR A 146 -29.71 -4.61 5.27
C THR A 146 -28.79 -5.83 5.17
N ASN A 147 -28.34 -6.22 3.97
CA ASN A 147 -27.44 -7.35 3.80
C ASN A 147 -26.06 -7.07 4.43
N ALA A 148 -25.78 -7.76 5.53
CA ALA A 148 -24.52 -7.66 6.26
C ALA A 148 -23.50 -8.75 5.86
N THR A 149 -23.84 -9.66 4.95
CA THR A 149 -22.97 -10.78 4.55
C THR A 149 -22.03 -10.34 3.42
N PRO A 150 -20.71 -10.57 3.54
CA PRO A 150 -19.79 -10.30 2.43
C PRO A 150 -20.11 -11.18 1.23
N SER A 151 -19.92 -10.63 0.04
CA SER A 151 -19.98 -11.40 -1.20
C SER A 151 -18.91 -12.50 -1.20
N PRO A 152 -19.07 -13.58 -2.00
CA PRO A 152 -18.05 -14.61 -2.13
C PRO A 152 -16.68 -14.06 -2.54
N ALA A 153 -16.63 -13.00 -3.35
CA ALA A 153 -15.40 -12.34 -3.75
C ALA A 153 -14.71 -11.60 -2.59
N GLU A 154 -15.48 -10.91 -1.75
CA GLU A 154 -14.98 -10.23 -0.55
C GLU A 154 -14.45 -11.24 0.48
N ALA A 155 -15.19 -12.33 0.69
CA ALA A 155 -14.77 -13.43 1.56
C ALA A 155 -13.49 -14.13 1.06
N ALA A 156 -13.43 -14.46 -0.24
CA ALA A 156 -12.24 -15.05 -0.85
C ALA A 156 -11.02 -14.13 -0.72
N ARG A 157 -11.21 -12.82 -0.86
CA ARG A 157 -10.13 -11.83 -0.70
C ARG A 157 -9.59 -11.81 0.73
N VAL A 158 -10.45 -11.82 1.74
CA VAL A 158 -10.02 -11.92 3.15
C VAL A 158 -9.27 -13.24 3.39
N ASN A 159 -9.76 -14.36 2.88
CA ASN A 159 -9.06 -15.64 2.99
C ASN A 159 -7.64 -15.58 2.41
N ALA A 160 -7.47 -14.98 1.23
CA ALA A 160 -6.16 -14.81 0.61
C ALA A 160 -5.22 -13.94 1.47
N LEU A 161 -5.70 -12.79 1.94
CA LEU A 161 -4.92 -11.88 2.77
C LEU A 161 -4.38 -12.54 4.05
N PHE A 162 -5.18 -13.38 4.70
CA PHE A 162 -4.78 -14.08 5.91
C PHE A 162 -3.98 -15.37 5.64
N ALA A 163 -4.10 -15.98 4.46
CA ALA A 163 -3.21 -17.08 4.04
C ALA A 163 -1.77 -16.58 3.81
N ASP A 164 -1.61 -15.45 3.12
CA ASP A 164 -0.30 -14.87 2.80
C ASP A 164 0.45 -14.38 4.06
N SER A 165 -0.30 -13.94 5.07
CA SER A 165 0.27 -13.52 6.37
C SER A 165 0.80 -14.68 7.23
N ALA A 166 0.32 -15.91 7.00
CA ALA A 166 0.84 -17.13 7.61
C ALA A 166 2.09 -17.64 6.86
N ALA A 167 2.11 -17.53 5.53
CA ALA A 167 3.25 -17.91 4.69
C ALA A 167 4.47 -16.97 4.88
N ALA A 168 4.26 -15.68 5.17
CA ALA A 168 5.34 -14.71 5.41
C ALA A 168 6.16 -14.96 6.70
N ARG A 169 5.80 -15.96 7.53
CA ARG A 169 6.57 -16.36 8.72
C ARG A 169 7.58 -17.46 8.45
N ASP A 170 7.48 -18.18 7.33
CA ASP A 170 8.39 -19.26 6.97
C ASP A 170 8.97 -19.06 5.56
N ALA A 171 10.25 -18.69 5.55
CA ALA A 171 11.22 -18.83 4.46
C ALA A 171 11.13 -17.93 3.20
N ALA A 172 12.31 -17.49 2.79
CA ALA A 172 12.61 -16.73 1.59
C ALA A 172 12.67 -17.64 0.33
N ALA A 173 12.12 -17.15 -0.79
CA ALA A 173 12.67 -17.17 -2.16
C ALA A 173 11.63 -17.41 -3.29
N THR A 174 11.77 -16.57 -4.32
CA THR A 174 11.45 -16.70 -5.77
C THR A 174 10.08 -17.19 -6.24
N TYR A 175 9.37 -16.28 -6.92
CA TYR A 175 8.12 -16.51 -7.65
C TYR A 175 8.37 -16.61 -9.17
N THR A 176 7.82 -17.66 -9.80
CA THR A 176 7.69 -17.79 -11.26
C THR A 176 6.28 -17.38 -11.67
N TRP A 177 6.18 -16.41 -12.59
CA TRP A 177 4.92 -15.84 -13.06
C TRP A 177 4.35 -16.61 -14.25
N THR A 178 3.08 -17.00 -14.17
CA THR A 178 2.25 -17.48 -15.29
C THR A 178 1.10 -16.49 -15.49
N GLY A 179 1.11 -15.75 -16.59
CA GLY A 179 0.12 -14.71 -16.92
C GLY A 179 -1.33 -15.19 -16.92
N THR A 180 -2.34 -14.33 -16.97
CA THR A 180 -2.46 -13.01 -17.59
C THR A 180 -3.54 -12.21 -16.86
N ASP A 181 -3.31 -10.92 -16.60
CA ASP A 181 -4.36 -9.88 -16.57
C ASP A 181 -3.70 -8.49 -16.64
N VAL A 182 -4.25 -7.64 -17.52
CA VAL A 182 -3.69 -6.35 -17.93
C VAL A 182 -4.31 -5.22 -17.10
N GLY A 183 -3.48 -4.41 -16.45
CA GLY A 183 -3.87 -3.14 -15.84
C GLY A 183 -2.65 -2.44 -15.22
N PRO A 184 -2.20 -1.26 -15.72
CA PRO A 184 -0.88 -0.77 -15.34
C PRO A 184 -0.96 0.25 -14.17
N LEU A 185 -0.04 0.11 -13.20
CA LEU A 185 0.08 0.80 -11.90
C LEU A 185 1.51 1.41 -11.73
N VAL A 186 1.87 2.27 -10.75
CA VAL A 186 3.31 2.62 -10.42
C VAL A 186 4.12 1.37 -10.69
N VAL A 187 5.18 1.35 -11.49
CA VAL A 187 5.63 0.09 -12.11
C VAL A 187 5.72 -1.02 -11.05
N GLY A 188 4.91 -2.07 -11.17
CA GLY A 188 4.79 -3.19 -10.19
C GLY A 188 4.07 -2.92 -8.86
N GLY A 189 3.39 -1.78 -8.73
CA GLY A 189 2.59 -1.30 -7.59
C GLY A 189 1.09 -1.55 -7.79
N ARG A 190 0.25 -0.82 -7.04
CA ARG A 190 -1.22 -0.99 -7.06
C ARG A 190 -1.98 0.34 -6.99
N PRO A 191 -3.30 0.42 -7.29
CA PRO A 191 -4.05 1.64 -7.05
C PRO A 191 -3.97 2.01 -5.57
N ALA A 192 -3.97 3.32 -5.28
CA ALA A 192 -3.97 3.84 -3.93
C ALA A 192 -5.05 3.14 -3.09
N SER A 193 -4.62 2.46 -2.02
CA SER A 193 -5.49 1.58 -1.21
C SER A 193 -6.26 2.34 -0.13
N GLU A 194 -5.87 3.59 0.12
CA GLU A 194 -6.49 4.50 1.08
C GLU A 194 -6.51 5.92 0.51
N ASN A 195 -7.34 6.79 1.07
CA ASN A 195 -7.35 8.20 0.69
C ASN A 195 -6.14 8.93 1.28
N TYR A 196 -5.38 9.63 0.43
CA TYR A 196 -4.25 10.43 0.85
C TYR A 196 -4.61 11.92 0.70
N PRO A 197 -5.11 12.59 1.77
CA PRO A 197 -5.66 13.94 1.67
C PRO A 197 -4.61 15.01 1.31
N TRP A 198 -3.33 14.67 1.39
CA TRP A 198 -2.23 15.53 1.00
C TRP A 198 -1.79 15.35 -0.46
N MET A 199 -2.42 14.48 -1.25
CA MET A 199 -2.03 14.33 -2.66
C MET A 199 -2.31 15.60 -3.46
N VAL A 200 -1.34 16.01 -4.29
CA VAL A 200 -1.45 17.18 -5.17
C VAL A 200 -1.08 16.80 -6.59
N TYR A 201 -2.00 17.02 -7.53
CA TYR A 201 -1.70 16.87 -8.96
C TYR A 201 -1.11 18.17 -9.51
N VAL A 202 0.08 18.07 -10.12
CA VAL A 202 0.89 19.20 -10.60
C VAL A 202 1.12 19.09 -12.11
N SER A 203 0.03 19.09 -12.88
CA SER A 203 0.07 19.17 -14.35
C SER A 203 1.02 18.16 -15.02
N GLY A 204 0.82 16.87 -14.74
CA GLY A 204 1.65 15.78 -15.26
C GLY A 204 2.76 15.34 -14.30
N CYS A 205 2.99 16.10 -13.23
CA CYS A 205 3.75 15.68 -12.05
C CYS A 205 2.85 15.38 -10.86
N THR A 206 3.46 14.83 -9.82
CA THR A 206 2.86 14.59 -8.51
C THR A 206 3.46 15.57 -7.49
N GLY A 207 2.72 15.84 -6.41
CA GLY A 207 3.15 16.69 -5.31
C GLY A 207 2.42 16.34 -4.03
N THR A 208 2.80 17.03 -2.95
CA THR A 208 2.25 16.78 -1.60
C THR A 208 1.92 18.08 -0.88
N LEU A 209 0.75 18.18 -0.27
CA LEU A 209 0.36 19.28 0.62
C LEU A 209 1.13 19.15 1.93
N ILE A 210 1.88 20.19 2.30
CA ILE A 210 2.73 20.22 3.51
C ILE A 210 2.29 21.31 4.51
N LYS A 211 1.43 22.23 4.06
CA LYS A 211 0.69 23.20 4.89
C LYS A 211 -0.62 23.52 4.18
N ALA A 212 -1.61 24.05 4.90
CA ALA A 212 -2.94 24.35 4.35
C ALA A 212 -2.92 25.13 3.01
N ASN A 213 -1.90 25.96 2.77
CA ASN A 213 -1.71 26.70 1.53
C ASN A 213 -0.31 26.51 0.89
N TRP A 214 0.39 25.41 1.20
CA TRP A 214 1.67 25.09 0.57
C TRP A 214 1.78 23.63 0.19
N ALA A 215 2.23 23.39 -1.05
CA ALA A 215 2.58 22.07 -1.55
C ALA A 215 4.08 21.98 -1.88
N VAL A 216 4.62 20.76 -1.87
CA VAL A 216 5.97 20.42 -2.35
C VAL A 216 5.87 19.52 -3.58
N THR A 217 6.78 19.70 -4.52
CA THR A 217 6.96 18.87 -5.73
C THR A 217 8.44 18.92 -6.14
N ALA A 218 8.80 18.38 -7.30
CA ALA A 218 10.17 18.47 -7.83
C ALA A 218 10.40 19.82 -8.53
N GLU A 219 11.65 20.28 -8.56
CA GLU A 219 12.02 21.52 -9.24
C GLU A 219 11.75 21.45 -10.75
N HIS A 220 12.12 20.33 -11.36
CA HIS A 220 11.99 20.11 -12.80
C HIS A 220 10.54 19.98 -13.29
N CYS A 221 9.57 19.82 -12.39
CA CYS A 221 8.16 19.83 -12.73
C CYS A 221 7.73 21.22 -13.24
N PRO A 222 6.68 21.34 -14.06
CA PRO A 222 6.17 22.66 -14.43
C PRO A 222 5.65 23.42 -13.20
N THR A 223 5.59 24.76 -13.31
CA THR A 223 4.83 25.58 -12.35
C THR A 223 3.46 25.89 -12.97
N PRO A 224 2.41 25.12 -12.65
CA PRO A 224 1.11 25.31 -13.26
C PRO A 224 0.39 26.54 -12.69
N SER A 225 -0.58 27.09 -13.41
CA SER A 225 -1.44 28.16 -12.90
C SER A 225 -2.32 27.70 -11.73
N SER A 226 -2.65 26.40 -11.66
CA SER A 226 -3.41 25.79 -10.57
C SER A 226 -3.02 24.33 -10.35
N VAL A 227 -3.32 23.82 -9.17
CA VAL A 227 -3.14 22.41 -8.78
C VAL A 227 -4.44 21.85 -8.21
N ARG A 228 -4.64 20.53 -8.32
CA ARG A 228 -5.73 19.83 -7.61
C ARG A 228 -5.17 19.21 -6.34
N VAL A 229 -5.77 19.52 -5.19
CA VAL A 229 -5.32 19.06 -3.87
C VAL A 229 -6.39 18.17 -3.23
N GLY A 230 -5.98 17.10 -2.53
CA GLY A 230 -6.85 16.32 -1.65
C GLY A 230 -7.67 15.22 -2.32
N SER A 231 -7.20 14.75 -3.48
CA SER A 231 -7.81 13.64 -4.20
C SER A 231 -6.74 12.69 -4.70
N ASN A 232 -6.99 11.38 -4.59
CA ASN A 232 -6.22 10.37 -5.30
C ASN A 232 -6.58 10.31 -6.79
N ASN A 233 -7.69 10.93 -7.21
CA ASN A 233 -8.06 11.05 -8.61
C ASN A 233 -7.58 12.41 -9.18
N ARG A 234 -6.74 12.39 -10.21
CA ARG A 234 -6.18 13.64 -10.79
C ARG A 234 -7.19 14.45 -11.60
N THR A 235 -8.29 13.84 -12.07
CA THR A 235 -9.31 14.47 -12.91
C THR A 235 -10.55 14.89 -12.13
N SER A 236 -10.80 14.31 -10.94
CA SER A 236 -12.01 14.56 -10.14
C SER A 236 -11.76 14.60 -8.62
N GLY A 237 -12.72 15.11 -7.86
CA GLY A 237 -12.61 15.28 -6.40
C GLY A 237 -11.57 16.34 -5.99
N GLY A 238 -11.34 16.51 -4.70
CA GLY A 238 -10.38 17.50 -4.21
C GLY A 238 -10.79 18.95 -4.49
N THR A 239 -9.84 19.86 -4.37
CA THR A 239 -10.03 21.30 -4.67
C THR A 239 -8.99 21.77 -5.65
N VAL A 240 -9.43 22.44 -6.72
CA VAL A 240 -8.52 23.12 -7.66
C VAL A 240 -8.20 24.50 -7.11
N VAL A 241 -6.94 24.79 -6.86
CA VAL A 241 -6.48 26.05 -6.27
C VAL A 241 -5.37 26.64 -7.11
N ARG A 242 -5.43 27.96 -7.33
CA ARG A 242 -4.43 28.71 -8.06
C ARG A 242 -3.09 28.71 -7.33
N VAL A 243 -2.00 28.57 -8.07
CA VAL A 243 -0.64 28.76 -7.56
C VAL A 243 -0.28 30.23 -7.70
N ILE A 244 0.18 30.85 -6.60
CA ILE A 244 0.57 32.28 -6.58
C ILE A 244 2.07 32.49 -6.55
N ARG A 245 2.84 31.49 -6.12
CA ARG A 245 4.29 31.57 -5.99
C ARG A 245 4.91 30.19 -6.07
N ALA A 246 6.08 30.11 -6.67
CA ALA A 246 6.94 28.93 -6.63
C ALA A 246 8.30 29.32 -6.02
N VAL A 247 8.89 28.42 -5.23
CA VAL A 247 10.19 28.62 -4.60
C VAL A 247 11.01 27.34 -4.77
N ASN A 248 12.10 27.42 -5.52
CA ASN A 248 13.00 26.29 -5.74
C ASN A 248 13.99 26.19 -4.58
N HIS A 249 14.32 24.96 -4.18
CA HIS A 249 15.43 24.72 -3.28
C HIS A 249 16.75 25.01 -4.01
N PRO A 250 17.72 25.72 -3.42
CA PRO A 250 18.92 26.17 -4.12
C PRO A 250 19.94 25.06 -4.48
N ARG A 251 19.64 23.77 -4.23
CA ARG A 251 20.64 22.69 -4.32
C ARG A 251 20.10 21.35 -4.81
N ILE A 252 18.89 20.99 -4.40
CA ILE A 252 18.27 19.71 -4.76
C ILE A 252 16.97 19.96 -5.52
N ASP A 253 16.53 18.95 -6.25
CA ASP A 253 15.35 18.97 -7.12
C ASP A 253 14.03 18.97 -6.32
N VAL A 254 13.82 20.03 -5.54
CA VAL A 254 12.64 20.26 -4.69
C VAL A 254 12.13 21.68 -4.92
N LYS A 255 10.81 21.81 -5.05
CA LYS A 255 10.12 23.09 -5.24
C LYS A 255 8.88 23.18 -4.38
N LEU A 256 8.69 24.34 -3.75
CA LEU A 256 7.49 24.68 -3.00
C LEU A 256 6.54 25.51 -3.86
N LEU A 257 5.25 25.23 -3.76
CA LEU A 257 4.18 25.96 -4.42
C LEU A 257 3.27 26.57 -3.35
N GLN A 258 3.17 27.90 -3.35
CA GLN A 258 2.22 28.62 -2.51
C GLN A 258 0.87 28.70 -3.23
N LEU A 259 -0.18 28.29 -2.52
CA LEU A 259 -1.55 28.30 -3.00
C LEU A 259 -2.23 29.62 -2.66
N ALA A 260 -3.11 30.10 -3.53
CA ALA A 260 -3.84 31.35 -3.35
C ALA A 260 -4.75 31.32 -2.12
N ASN A 261 -5.30 30.15 -1.80
CA ASN A 261 -6.20 29.94 -0.66
C ASN A 261 -5.75 28.69 0.11
N SER A 262 -5.99 28.71 1.42
CA SER A 262 -5.88 27.51 2.24
C SER A 262 -6.95 26.49 1.83
N VAL A 263 -6.59 25.22 1.80
CA VAL A 263 -7.52 24.09 1.64
C VAL A 263 -7.83 23.44 2.98
N SER A 264 -8.94 22.71 3.05
CA SER A 264 -9.40 22.00 4.26
C SER A 264 -8.76 20.62 4.47
N TYR A 265 -7.93 20.15 3.54
CA TYR A 265 -7.29 18.85 3.63
C TYR A 265 -6.11 18.84 4.60
N ALA A 266 -5.95 17.73 5.33
CA ALA A 266 -4.82 17.52 6.22
C ALA A 266 -3.51 17.46 5.42
N PRO A 267 -2.52 18.32 5.72
CA PRO A 267 -1.19 18.23 5.13
C PRO A 267 -0.43 17.00 5.65
N ALA A 268 0.51 16.49 4.87
CA ALA A 268 1.43 15.46 5.34
C ALA A 268 2.45 16.07 6.32
N PRO A 269 2.56 15.56 7.55
CA PRO A 269 3.62 15.98 8.44
C PRO A 269 4.96 15.52 7.87
N ILE A 270 5.93 16.43 7.85
CA ILE A 270 7.33 16.07 7.60
C ILE A 270 7.91 15.69 8.98
N PRO A 271 8.68 14.60 9.13
CA PRO A 271 9.34 14.27 10.39
C PRO A 271 10.69 14.99 10.53
N THR A 272 11.38 14.77 11.64
CA THR A 272 12.76 15.27 11.86
C THR A 272 13.83 14.38 11.24
N THR A 273 13.50 13.12 10.90
CA THR A 273 14.41 12.16 10.27
C THR A 273 13.68 11.37 9.18
N SER A 274 14.37 11.04 8.10
CA SER A 274 13.85 10.18 7.02
C SER A 274 13.85 8.69 7.41
N GLY A 275 14.85 8.26 8.18
CA GLY A 275 14.99 6.90 8.70
C GLY A 275 16.30 6.26 8.24
N ALA A 276 16.69 5.17 8.89
CA ALA A 276 17.88 4.44 8.47
C ALA A 276 17.62 3.62 7.20
N VAL A 277 18.70 3.14 6.57
CA VAL A 277 18.62 2.09 5.55
C VAL A 277 17.77 0.92 6.05
N GLY A 278 16.89 0.42 5.19
CA GLY A 278 15.91 -0.62 5.52
C GLY A 278 14.59 -0.08 6.06
N THR A 279 14.46 1.22 6.35
CA THR A 279 13.18 1.83 6.74
C THR A 279 12.13 1.54 5.67
N ALA A 280 11.02 0.90 6.06
CA ALA A 280 9.88 0.65 5.19
C ALA A 280 9.20 1.96 4.82
N THR A 281 8.94 2.15 3.54
CA THR A 281 8.35 3.37 2.97
C THR A 281 7.33 3.01 1.91
N ARG A 282 6.53 4.00 1.51
CA ARG A 282 5.59 3.88 0.40
C ARG A 282 5.76 5.08 -0.52
N ILE A 283 5.79 4.84 -1.82
CA ILE A 283 5.77 5.89 -2.84
C ILE A 283 4.39 5.94 -3.48
N ILE A 284 3.90 7.13 -3.82
CA ILE A 284 2.55 7.32 -4.36
C ILE A 284 2.60 8.34 -5.50
N GLY A 285 1.91 8.08 -6.62
CA GLY A 285 1.87 9.02 -7.73
C GLY A 285 1.02 8.60 -8.93
N TRP A 286 0.91 9.51 -9.88
CA TRP A 286 0.20 9.31 -11.16
C TRP A 286 1.17 9.09 -12.33
N GLY A 287 2.39 8.64 -12.05
CA GLY A 287 3.37 8.35 -13.09
C GLY A 287 2.95 7.19 -13.98
N GLN A 288 3.68 7.08 -15.09
CA GLN A 288 3.59 5.96 -15.99
C GLN A 288 3.80 4.66 -15.25
N THR A 289 3.10 3.68 -15.76
CA THR A 289 2.88 2.43 -15.07
C THR A 289 3.55 1.26 -15.76
N CYS A 290 4.35 1.60 -16.76
CA CYS A 290 5.19 0.72 -17.54
C CYS A 290 6.59 1.34 -17.62
N PRO A 291 7.65 0.50 -17.72
CA PRO A 291 9.03 0.98 -17.62
C PRO A 291 9.45 1.95 -18.73
N GLN A 292 8.87 1.85 -19.92
CA GLN A 292 9.31 2.61 -21.08
C GLN A 292 8.72 4.02 -21.11
N ARG A 293 9.46 4.95 -21.71
CA ARG A 293 8.94 6.31 -21.86
C ARG A 293 7.81 6.33 -22.89
N GLY A 294 6.65 6.89 -22.52
CA GLY A 294 5.49 7.04 -23.41
C GLY A 294 4.68 5.77 -23.65
N CYS A 295 4.91 4.68 -22.92
CA CYS A 295 4.24 3.40 -23.19
C CYS A 295 2.78 3.33 -22.75
N GLY A 296 2.25 4.37 -22.09
CA GLY A 296 0.87 4.39 -21.65
C GLY A 296 0.42 5.77 -21.18
N SER A 297 -0.89 5.91 -21.00
CA SER A 297 -1.46 7.10 -20.38
C SER A 297 -1.21 7.08 -18.87
N ALA A 298 -1.04 8.27 -18.28
CA ALA A 298 -1.01 8.42 -16.84
C ALA A 298 -2.36 7.97 -16.24
N PRO A 299 -2.35 7.15 -15.18
CA PRO A 299 -3.56 6.65 -14.55
C PRO A 299 -4.38 7.81 -13.96
N GLU A 300 -5.70 7.68 -13.92
CA GLU A 300 -6.56 8.70 -13.30
C GLU A 300 -6.47 8.65 -11.77
N VAL A 301 -6.44 7.43 -11.22
CA VAL A 301 -6.24 7.19 -9.79
C VAL A 301 -4.75 6.97 -9.53
N ALA A 302 -4.22 7.59 -8.47
CA ALA A 302 -2.84 7.45 -8.08
C ALA A 302 -2.55 5.99 -7.72
N ASN A 303 -1.33 5.55 -7.99
CA ASN A 303 -0.86 4.25 -7.55
C ASN A 303 0.12 4.40 -6.40
N GLU A 304 0.27 3.31 -5.65
CA GLU A 304 1.19 3.19 -4.54
C GLU A 304 2.09 1.95 -4.70
N LEU A 305 3.30 2.05 -4.18
CA LEU A 305 4.23 0.94 -4.09
C LEU A 305 4.92 0.97 -2.73
N ASP A 306 4.83 -0.15 -2.00
CA ASP A 306 5.60 -0.38 -0.79
C ASP A 306 7.06 -0.70 -1.17
N THR A 307 7.99 -0.02 -0.51
CA THR A 307 9.43 -0.07 -0.78
C THR A 307 10.21 0.26 0.49
N SER A 308 11.50 0.56 0.38
CA SER A 308 12.34 0.90 1.51
C SER A 308 13.48 1.85 1.12
N ILE A 309 14.04 2.51 2.14
CA ILE A 309 15.31 3.24 2.00
C ILE A 309 16.44 2.22 1.80
N VAL A 310 17.32 2.46 0.86
CA VAL A 310 18.55 1.68 0.63
C VAL A 310 19.77 2.56 0.78
N ALA A 311 20.96 1.95 0.89
CA ALA A 311 22.20 2.69 1.01
C ALA A 311 22.44 3.61 -0.19
N ASP A 312 22.98 4.80 0.07
CA ASP A 312 23.23 5.84 -0.94
C ASP A 312 24.07 5.34 -2.10
N ASN A 313 25.06 4.48 -1.83
CA ASN A 313 25.93 3.89 -2.86
C ASN A 313 25.19 3.03 -3.90
N ARG A 314 23.90 2.72 -3.69
CA ARG A 314 23.05 2.07 -4.69
C ARG A 314 22.47 3.04 -5.73
N CYS A 315 22.57 4.35 -5.49
CA CYS A 315 22.15 5.40 -6.39
C CYS A 315 23.38 6.16 -6.93
N LEU A 316 23.53 6.19 -8.25
CA LEU A 316 24.56 6.93 -8.94
C LEU A 316 24.31 8.44 -8.84
N GLY A 317 25.34 9.19 -8.45
CA GLY A 317 25.28 10.66 -8.40
C GLY A 317 24.31 11.21 -7.35
N ILE A 318 24.07 10.44 -6.27
CA ILE A 318 23.30 10.91 -5.12
C ILE A 318 24.11 11.87 -4.25
N ASP A 319 23.48 12.93 -3.78
CA ASP A 319 23.96 13.74 -2.66
C ASP A 319 23.34 13.23 -1.36
N GLY A 320 23.97 12.24 -0.73
CA GLY A 320 23.46 11.58 0.49
C GLY A 320 23.25 12.51 1.70
N THR A 321 23.68 13.78 1.61
CA THR A 321 23.36 14.80 2.62
C THR A 321 21.91 15.28 2.51
N TYR A 322 21.37 15.32 1.29
CA TYR A 322 20.09 15.96 0.97
C TYR A 322 19.14 15.08 0.16
N GLU A 323 19.52 13.84 -0.13
CA GLU A 323 18.79 12.93 -0.99
C GLU A 323 18.70 11.53 -0.38
N ILE A 324 17.62 10.81 -0.69
CA ILE A 324 17.33 9.44 -0.25
C ILE A 324 17.43 8.51 -1.46
N CYS A 325 18.19 7.42 -1.33
CA CYS A 325 18.13 6.32 -2.28
C CYS A 325 16.99 5.35 -1.91
N THR A 326 16.05 5.14 -2.81
CA THR A 326 14.84 4.33 -2.58
C THR A 326 14.87 3.08 -3.42
N ASN A 327 14.54 1.95 -2.80
CA ASN A 327 14.69 0.64 -3.42
C ASN A 327 13.83 0.48 -4.68
N ASN A 328 14.38 -0.28 -5.62
CA ASN A 328 13.64 -0.88 -6.72
C ASN A 328 13.18 -2.26 -6.32
N THR A 329 11.92 -2.34 -5.87
CA THR A 329 11.35 -3.57 -5.30
C THR A 329 11.37 -4.69 -6.35
N ASN A 330 11.83 -5.88 -5.94
CA ASN A 330 11.94 -7.07 -6.79
C ASN A 330 12.78 -6.90 -8.08
N GLY A 331 13.55 -5.82 -8.21
CA GLY A 331 14.37 -5.56 -9.40
C GLY A 331 13.60 -5.08 -10.64
N ASN A 332 12.30 -4.78 -10.50
CA ASN A 332 11.44 -4.46 -11.65
C ASN A 332 10.34 -3.43 -11.34
N SER A 333 10.31 -2.86 -10.13
CA SER A 333 9.23 -2.00 -9.64
C SER A 333 9.72 -0.68 -9.05
N GLY A 334 9.10 0.45 -9.37
CA GLY A 334 9.55 1.77 -8.89
C GLY A 334 8.83 2.96 -9.52
N ALA A 335 9.22 4.16 -9.08
CA ALA A 335 8.72 5.41 -9.66
C ALA A 335 9.11 5.56 -11.13
N CYS A 336 8.26 6.23 -11.89
CA CYS A 336 8.47 6.51 -13.30
C CYS A 336 7.96 7.91 -13.70
N TYR A 337 8.06 8.22 -14.99
CA TYR A 337 7.66 9.49 -15.58
C TYR A 337 6.27 9.94 -15.11
N GLY A 338 6.20 11.06 -14.39
CA GLY A 338 4.98 11.63 -13.81
C GLY A 338 4.80 11.41 -12.31
N ASP A 339 5.58 10.50 -11.71
CA ASP A 339 5.71 10.39 -10.25
C ASP A 339 6.63 11.47 -9.66
N SER A 340 7.35 12.20 -10.51
CA SER A 340 8.19 13.34 -10.15
C SER A 340 7.49 14.29 -9.19
N GLY A 341 8.18 14.63 -8.10
CA GLY A 341 7.68 15.43 -6.98
C GLY A 341 6.73 14.71 -6.03
N GLY A 342 6.34 13.48 -6.36
CA GLY A 342 5.40 12.69 -5.57
C GLY A 342 5.97 12.22 -4.23
N PRO A 343 5.09 11.91 -3.27
CA PRO A 343 5.50 11.56 -1.91
C PRO A 343 6.19 10.20 -1.83
N GLN A 344 7.30 10.18 -1.09
CA GLN A 344 7.75 9.00 -0.34
C GLN A 344 7.39 9.20 1.14
N VAL A 345 6.61 8.29 1.70
CA VAL A 345 6.13 8.35 3.08
C VAL A 345 6.60 7.16 3.92
N ARG A 346 6.72 7.36 5.23
CA ARG A 346 6.88 6.28 6.22
C ARG A 346 5.81 6.38 7.30
N ARG A 347 5.50 5.27 7.98
CA ARG A 347 4.61 5.31 9.16
C ARG A 347 5.41 5.64 10.42
N ILE A 348 4.98 6.65 11.15
CA ILE A 348 5.44 6.96 12.52
C ILE A 348 4.19 6.98 13.40
N ASN A 349 4.14 6.14 14.44
CA ASN A 349 2.99 6.05 15.34
C ASN A 349 1.64 5.86 14.60
N GLY A 350 1.66 5.11 13.49
CA GLY A 350 0.48 4.85 12.66
C GLY A 350 0.08 5.97 11.70
N VAL A 351 0.84 7.07 11.63
CA VAL A 351 0.56 8.22 10.74
C VAL A 351 1.60 8.28 9.63
N TRP A 352 1.15 8.53 8.41
CA TRP A 352 2.02 8.77 7.26
C TRP A 352 2.76 10.08 7.40
N HIS A 353 4.08 10.00 7.33
CA HIS A 353 4.99 11.14 7.37
C HIS A 353 5.74 11.24 6.05
N LEU A 354 5.76 12.43 5.47
CA LEU A 354 6.44 12.72 4.22
C LEU A 354 7.94 12.84 4.45
N ILE A 355 8.71 11.91 3.91
CA ILE A 355 10.17 11.90 4.04
C ILE A 355 10.88 12.28 2.75
N GLY A 356 10.27 12.05 1.58
CA GLY A 356 10.92 12.27 0.30
C GLY A 356 9.99 12.83 -0.77
N ALA A 357 10.59 13.55 -1.73
CA ALA A 357 9.94 13.95 -2.99
C ALA A 357 10.66 13.31 -4.18
N THR A 358 9.95 12.57 -5.03
CA THR A 358 10.54 11.84 -6.17
C THR A 358 11.32 12.78 -7.10
N SER A 359 12.57 12.47 -7.43
CA SER A 359 13.38 13.29 -8.36
C SER A 359 13.69 12.54 -9.65
N ARG A 360 14.58 11.53 -9.58
CA ARG A 360 15.18 10.90 -10.77
C ARG A 360 15.52 9.43 -10.54
N ALA A 361 15.79 8.71 -11.63
CA ALA A 361 16.35 7.37 -11.55
C ALA A 361 17.78 7.41 -10.97
N GLY A 362 18.11 6.46 -10.11
CA GLY A 362 19.41 6.33 -9.47
C GLY A 362 20.40 5.45 -10.24
N ASN A 363 20.09 5.02 -11.46
CA ASN A 363 20.95 4.16 -12.28
C ASN A 363 21.26 4.75 -13.67
N ASN A 364 20.90 6.02 -13.92
CA ASN A 364 21.01 6.69 -15.21
C ASN A 364 20.36 5.95 -16.39
N ASN A 365 19.37 5.09 -16.13
CA ASN A 365 18.61 4.41 -17.16
C ASN A 365 17.34 5.19 -17.52
N SER A 366 17.06 5.34 -18.81
CA SER A 366 15.82 5.93 -19.31
C SER A 366 14.61 4.99 -19.15
N THR A 367 14.84 3.70 -18.99
CA THR A 367 13.83 2.74 -18.59
C THR A 367 13.65 2.78 -17.07
N CYS A 368 12.48 3.22 -16.62
CA CYS A 368 12.11 3.28 -15.20
C CYS A 368 12.14 1.89 -14.55
N ALA A 369 12.18 1.86 -13.21
CA ALA A 369 12.04 0.63 -12.43
C ALA A 369 13.07 -0.48 -12.76
N THR A 370 14.22 -0.12 -13.34
CA THR A 370 15.38 -0.99 -13.58
C THR A 370 16.46 -0.86 -12.51
N GLY A 371 16.24 0.00 -11.53
CA GLY A 371 17.17 0.27 -10.44
C GLY A 371 16.58 1.28 -9.46
N PRO A 372 17.24 1.50 -8.31
CA PRO A 372 16.80 2.43 -7.28
C PRO A 372 16.54 3.84 -7.83
N SER A 373 15.73 4.61 -7.12
CA SER A 373 15.39 5.99 -7.48
C SER A 373 15.81 6.96 -6.38
N ILE A 374 16.19 8.17 -6.79
CA ILE A 374 16.63 9.26 -5.90
C ILE A 374 15.44 10.18 -5.60
N TYR A 375 15.29 10.52 -4.32
CA TYR A 375 14.28 11.42 -3.77
C TYR A 375 14.97 12.56 -3.02
N GLY A 376 14.43 13.77 -3.02
CA GLY A 376 14.91 14.82 -2.12
C GLY A 376 14.51 14.51 -0.67
N ASP A 377 15.47 14.48 0.25
CA ASP A 377 15.25 14.21 1.69
C ASP A 377 14.62 15.44 2.35
N LEU A 378 13.30 15.44 2.54
CA LEU A 378 12.59 16.59 3.10
C LEU A 378 12.93 16.86 4.58
N PRO A 379 13.12 15.84 5.44
CA PRO A 379 13.69 16.03 6.77
C PRO A 379 15.03 16.78 6.78
N SER A 380 15.95 16.48 5.86
CA SER A 380 17.27 17.14 5.77
C SER A 380 17.17 18.64 5.48
N ILE A 381 16.15 19.05 4.70
CA ILE A 381 15.89 20.44 4.33
C ILE A 381 14.73 21.06 5.12
N ARG A 382 14.29 20.41 6.21
CA ARG A 382 13.12 20.83 7.00
C ARG A 382 13.21 22.27 7.45
N THR A 383 14.40 22.72 7.87
CA THR A 383 14.63 24.11 8.30
C THR A 383 14.36 25.09 7.16
N TRP A 384 14.83 24.80 5.95
CA TRP A 384 14.56 25.63 4.78
C TRP A 384 13.07 25.67 4.47
N ILE A 385 12.39 24.51 4.47
CA ILE A 385 10.94 24.44 4.24
C ILE A 385 10.20 25.30 5.27
N ASN A 386 10.54 25.13 6.55
CA ASN A 386 9.92 25.85 7.66
C ASN A 386 10.02 27.37 7.51
N THR A 387 11.19 27.86 7.06
CA THR A 387 11.42 29.28 6.76
C THR A 387 10.54 29.76 5.60
N GLN A 388 10.45 29.00 4.50
CA GLN A 388 9.67 29.43 3.33
C GLN A 388 8.17 29.47 3.62
N VAL A 389 7.65 28.49 4.38
CA VAL A 389 6.21 28.35 4.61
C VAL A 389 5.73 29.09 5.87
N GLY A 390 6.63 29.67 6.66
CA GLY A 390 6.32 30.36 7.92
C GLY A 390 5.79 29.40 8.99
N GLY A 391 6.49 28.29 9.22
CA GLY A 391 6.09 27.27 10.20
C GLY A 391 5.35 26.07 9.57
N LEU A 392 5.92 24.87 9.72
CA LEU A 392 5.26 23.59 9.42
C LEU A 392 4.31 23.18 10.55
N PRO A 393 3.29 22.34 10.26
CA PRO A 393 2.54 21.65 11.31
C PRO A 393 3.49 20.87 12.22
N THR A 394 3.13 20.76 13.50
CA THR A 394 3.85 19.90 14.46
C THR A 394 3.92 18.46 13.92
N ALA A 395 5.13 17.91 13.94
CA ALA A 395 5.40 16.53 13.50
C ALA A 395 4.79 15.52 14.48
#